data_AF-A0A2S7TPC3-F1
#
_entry.id   AF-A0A2S7TPC3-F1
#
_cell.length_a   1.000
_cell.length_b   1.000
_cell.length_c   1.000
_cell.angle_alpha   90.00
_cell.angle_beta   90.00
_cell.angle_gamma   90.00
#
_symmetry.space_group_name_H-M   'P 1'
#
loop_
_entity.id
_entity.type
_entity.pdbx_description
1 polymer ?
#
loop_
_entity_poly.entity_id
_entity_poly.type
_entity_poly.pdbx_seq_one_letter_code
_entity_poly.pdbx_strand_id
1 'polypeptide(L)'
;MPKLKKIPNHNENLLIQKVEAKLIAIRSYCSGAEPTFTVPPCFTLTWFAELSENGLEEFSRSGKSMRVGHPLRLQIEEDLSTAESYRKKSKAQKKSDIEVVKRLKEQVRELKDKLAQTEMWLMTRTNENHELRRQLKDERTMREVQAAQLRQKNSVVKSLVRPRPKEGGSPVE
;
A
#
# COMPACT_ATOMS: atom_id res chain seq x y z
N MET A 1 24.25 -69.22 -11.48
CA MET A 1 24.97 -68.07 -12.08
C MET A 1 24.52 -66.80 -11.36
N PRO A 2 25.29 -66.25 -10.42
CA PRO A 2 24.93 -65.00 -9.77
C PRO A 2 25.10 -63.83 -10.76
N LYS A 3 24.04 -63.02 -10.92
CA LYS A 3 24.06 -61.81 -11.75
C LYS A 3 25.01 -60.80 -11.10
N LEU A 4 26.16 -60.58 -11.74
CA LEU A 4 27.09 -59.50 -11.39
C LEU A 4 26.34 -58.17 -11.41
N LYS A 5 26.21 -57.52 -10.26
CA LYS A 5 25.77 -56.12 -10.17
C LYS A 5 26.77 -55.29 -10.98
N LYS A 6 26.30 -54.69 -12.08
CA LYS A 6 27.10 -53.74 -12.86
C LYS A 6 27.49 -52.60 -11.92
N ILE A 7 28.78 -52.49 -11.64
CA ILE A 7 29.36 -51.31 -10.99
C ILE A 7 29.13 -50.15 -11.97
N PRO A 8 28.51 -49.03 -11.54
CA PRO A 8 28.31 -47.88 -12.42
C PRO A 8 29.68 -47.44 -12.95
N ASN A 9 29.79 -47.25 -14.26
CA ASN A 9 31.00 -46.73 -14.87
C ASN A 9 31.29 -45.34 -14.27
N HIS A 10 32.55 -44.99 -14.02
CA HIS A 10 32.95 -43.69 -13.46
C HIS A 10 32.28 -42.50 -14.18
N ASN A 11 32.09 -42.61 -15.50
CA ASN A 11 31.40 -41.63 -16.34
C ASN A 11 29.88 -41.49 -16.06
N GLU A 12 29.22 -42.55 -15.61
CA GLU A 12 27.79 -42.58 -15.27
C GLU A 12 27.53 -41.87 -13.93
N ASN A 13 28.38 -42.11 -12.93
CA ASN A 13 28.34 -41.40 -11.66
C ASN A 13 28.60 -39.90 -11.84
N LEU A 14 29.56 -39.54 -12.70
CA LEU A 14 29.80 -38.15 -13.04
C LEU A 14 28.55 -37.54 -13.68
N LEU A 15 27.94 -38.18 -14.68
CA LEU A 15 26.71 -37.70 -15.32
C LEU A 15 25.57 -37.47 -14.32
N ILE A 16 25.36 -38.38 -13.37
CA ILE A 16 24.35 -38.25 -12.31
C ILE A 16 24.58 -36.97 -11.49
N GLN A 17 25.80 -36.76 -11.00
CA GLN A 17 26.14 -35.56 -10.21
C GLN A 17 25.88 -34.27 -10.98
N LYS A 18 26.24 -34.26 -12.28
CA LYS A 18 26.01 -33.11 -13.18
C LYS A 18 24.53 -32.79 -13.31
N VAL A 19 23.70 -33.81 -13.49
CA VAL A 19 22.24 -33.68 -13.61
C VAL A 19 21.65 -33.21 -12.29
N GLU A 20 22.04 -33.81 -11.17
CA GLU A 20 21.54 -33.46 -9.84
C GLU A 20 21.82 -32.01 -9.48
N ALA A 21 23.03 -31.49 -9.76
CA ALA A 21 23.36 -30.09 -9.51
C ALA A 21 22.41 -29.13 -10.25
N LYS A 22 22.10 -29.41 -11.53
CA LYS A 22 21.14 -28.62 -12.32
C LYS A 22 19.71 -28.74 -11.77
N LEU A 23 19.30 -29.94 -11.36
CA LEU A 23 17.98 -30.15 -10.76
C LEU A 23 17.81 -29.43 -9.43
N ILE A 24 18.87 -29.38 -8.60
CA ILE A 24 18.86 -28.61 -7.34
C ILE A 24 18.61 -27.13 -7.63
N ALA A 25 19.30 -26.54 -8.61
CA ALA A 25 19.08 -25.15 -9.01
C ALA A 25 17.64 -24.91 -9.48
N ILE A 26 17.08 -25.82 -10.29
CA ILE A 26 15.69 -25.72 -10.78
C ILE A 26 14.68 -25.84 -9.63
N ARG A 27 14.88 -26.78 -8.71
CA ARG A 27 14.02 -26.96 -7.54
C ARG A 27 14.08 -25.75 -6.60
N SER A 28 15.26 -25.16 -6.43
CA SER A 28 15.43 -23.92 -5.68
C SER A 28 14.62 -22.77 -6.30
N TYR A 29 14.68 -22.61 -7.63
CA TYR A 29 13.82 -21.66 -8.35
C TYR A 29 12.33 -21.95 -8.14
N CYS A 30 11.89 -23.21 -8.22
CA CYS A 30 10.50 -23.60 -7.96
C CYS A 30 10.05 -23.30 -6.51
N SER A 31 10.98 -23.27 -5.55
CA SER A 31 10.71 -22.89 -4.17
C SER A 31 10.65 -21.37 -3.94
N GLY A 32 10.91 -20.57 -4.99
CA GLY A 32 10.86 -19.12 -4.94
C GLY A 32 12.18 -18.44 -4.60
N ALA A 33 13.30 -19.17 -4.60
CA ALA A 33 14.62 -18.56 -4.52
C ALA A 33 14.98 -17.80 -5.80
N GLU A 34 15.88 -16.82 -5.68
CA GLU A 34 16.49 -16.13 -6.82
C GLU A 34 17.19 -17.19 -7.70
N PRO A 35 16.82 -17.33 -8.99
CA PRO A 35 17.42 -18.34 -9.84
C PRO A 35 18.89 -17.99 -10.11
N THR A 36 19.77 -18.99 -9.98
CA THR A 36 21.19 -18.89 -10.38
C THR A 36 21.40 -19.04 -11.88
N PHE A 37 20.33 -18.88 -12.68
CA PHE A 37 20.37 -19.00 -14.12
C PHE A 37 19.32 -18.08 -14.75
N THR A 38 19.53 -17.75 -16.02
CA THR A 38 18.58 -16.98 -16.81
C THR A 38 17.34 -17.84 -17.07
N VAL A 39 16.19 -17.41 -16.55
CA VAL A 39 14.92 -18.13 -16.69
C VAL A 39 14.50 -18.14 -18.17
N PRO A 40 14.40 -19.32 -18.81
CA PRO A 40 14.09 -19.39 -20.23
C PRO A 40 12.60 -19.10 -20.50
N PRO A 41 12.26 -18.71 -21.74
CA PRO A 41 10.87 -18.57 -22.18
C PRO A 41 10.11 -19.90 -22.26
N CYS A 42 10.82 -21.03 -22.28
CA CYS A 42 10.27 -22.38 -22.13
C CYS A 42 11.32 -23.29 -21.49
N PHE A 43 10.97 -24.02 -20.43
CA PHE A 43 11.84 -25.03 -19.86
C PHE A 43 11.81 -26.29 -20.74
N THR A 44 12.93 -26.55 -21.43
CA THR A 44 13.07 -27.69 -22.36
C THR A 44 14.29 -28.52 -22.01
N LEU A 45 14.32 -29.78 -22.46
CA LEU A 45 15.49 -30.65 -22.32
C LEU A 45 16.72 -30.07 -23.02
N THR A 46 16.54 -29.42 -24.18
CA THR A 46 17.62 -28.76 -24.91
C THR A 46 18.24 -27.67 -24.07
N TRP A 47 17.42 -26.79 -23.50
CA TRP A 47 17.87 -25.76 -22.57
C TRP A 47 18.58 -26.37 -21.36
N PHE A 48 18.01 -27.40 -20.73
CA PHE A 48 18.62 -28.07 -19.58
C PHE A 48 20.01 -28.64 -19.89
N ALA A 49 20.17 -29.24 -21.07
CA ALA A 49 21.43 -29.81 -21.49
C ALA A 49 22.48 -28.72 -21.80
N GLU A 50 22.04 -27.55 -22.25
CA GLU A 50 22.89 -26.41 -22.58
C GLU A 50 23.15 -25.48 -21.39
N LEU A 51 22.40 -25.66 -20.30
CA LEU A 51 22.58 -24.88 -19.08
C LEU A 51 24.01 -24.98 -18.56
N SER A 52 24.70 -23.83 -18.56
CA SER A 52 26.11 -23.72 -18.18
C SER A 52 26.38 -22.52 -17.25
N GLU A 53 25.36 -21.82 -16.77
CA GLU A 53 25.54 -20.59 -15.99
C GLU A 53 26.02 -20.86 -14.54
N ASN A 54 26.71 -19.88 -13.93
CA ASN A 54 27.07 -19.82 -12.50
C ASN A 54 27.69 -21.11 -11.91
N GLY A 55 28.76 -21.60 -12.54
CA GLY A 55 29.48 -22.80 -12.08
C GLY A 55 28.90 -24.11 -12.61
N LEU A 56 27.87 -24.06 -13.45
CA LEU A 56 27.36 -25.23 -14.19
C LEU A 56 28.09 -25.47 -15.52
N GLU A 57 29.13 -24.68 -15.86
CA GLU A 57 29.91 -24.80 -17.10
C GLU A 57 30.56 -26.17 -17.26
N GLU A 58 31.09 -26.72 -16.15
CA GLU A 58 31.67 -28.08 -16.11
C GLU A 58 30.64 -29.16 -16.47
N PHE A 59 29.35 -28.80 -16.51
CA PHE A 59 28.21 -29.68 -16.72
C PHE A 59 27.46 -29.41 -18.04
N SER A 60 28.02 -28.60 -18.93
CA SER A 60 27.46 -28.40 -20.27
C SER A 60 27.42 -29.71 -21.08
N ARG A 61 26.33 -29.94 -21.82
CA ARG A 61 26.01 -31.15 -22.63
C ARG A 61 25.59 -32.41 -21.85
N SER A 62 25.57 -32.40 -20.52
CA SER A 62 25.01 -33.51 -19.74
C SER A 62 23.52 -33.71 -20.05
N GLY A 63 23.15 -34.90 -20.52
CA GLY A 63 21.75 -35.24 -20.83
C GLY A 63 21.38 -35.32 -22.32
N LYS A 64 22.19 -34.75 -23.23
CA LYS A 64 21.95 -34.85 -24.70
C LYS A 64 21.94 -36.31 -25.20
N SER A 65 22.66 -37.21 -24.52
CA SER A 65 22.79 -38.63 -24.87
C SER A 65 21.85 -39.56 -24.09
N MET A 66 20.98 -39.04 -23.21
CA MET A 66 20.10 -39.87 -22.38
C MET A 66 18.92 -40.41 -23.20
N ARG A 67 18.82 -41.74 -23.24
CA ARG A 67 17.73 -42.44 -23.93
C ARG A 67 16.37 -42.06 -23.32
N VAL A 68 15.35 -42.01 -24.16
CA VAL A 68 13.95 -41.88 -23.74
C VAL A 68 13.63 -43.02 -22.78
N GLY A 69 12.99 -42.71 -21.64
CA GLY A 69 12.66 -43.70 -20.60
C GLY A 69 13.77 -43.99 -19.57
N HIS A 70 14.93 -43.32 -19.66
CA HIS A 70 15.92 -43.38 -18.58
C HIS A 70 15.37 -42.72 -17.30
N PRO A 71 15.55 -43.30 -16.10
CA PRO A 71 15.01 -42.73 -14.85
C PRO A 71 15.39 -41.26 -14.61
N LEU A 72 16.67 -40.92 -14.78
CA LEU A 72 17.13 -39.52 -14.69
C LEU A 72 16.45 -38.59 -15.71
N ARG A 73 16.08 -39.10 -16.89
CA ARG A 73 15.45 -38.28 -17.93
C ARG A 73 14.02 -37.93 -17.53
N LEU A 74 13.29 -38.92 -17.01
CA LEU A 74 11.93 -38.70 -16.49
C LEU A 74 11.94 -37.69 -15.35
N GLN A 75 12.93 -37.78 -14.44
CA GLN A 75 13.08 -36.82 -13.36
C GLN A 75 13.38 -35.40 -13.88
N ILE A 76 14.24 -35.25 -14.90
CA ILE A 76 14.48 -33.95 -15.54
C ILE A 76 13.18 -33.41 -16.16
N GLU A 77 12.44 -34.22 -16.90
CA GLU A 77 11.20 -33.82 -17.56
C GLU A 77 10.13 -33.37 -16.53
N GLU A 78 10.03 -34.07 -15.39
CA GLU A 78 9.13 -33.71 -14.28
C GLU A 78 9.51 -32.39 -13.60
N ASP A 79 10.79 -32.21 -13.26
CA ASP A 79 11.29 -30.98 -12.64
C ASP A 79 11.16 -29.77 -13.60
N LEU A 80 11.41 -29.96 -14.90
CA LEU A 80 11.21 -28.92 -15.92
C LEU A 80 9.73 -28.56 -16.09
N SER A 81 8.83 -29.54 -16.08
CA SER A 81 7.37 -29.30 -16.13
C SER A 81 6.88 -28.51 -14.91
N THR A 82 7.43 -28.83 -13.74
CA THR A 82 7.16 -28.10 -12.48
C THR A 82 7.65 -26.66 -12.57
N ALA A 83 8.88 -26.44 -13.07
CA ALA A 83 9.45 -25.11 -13.27
C ALA A 83 8.68 -24.26 -14.28
N GLU A 84 8.21 -24.88 -15.37
CA GLU A 84 7.37 -24.24 -16.37
C GLU A 84 6.04 -23.78 -15.77
N SER A 85 5.41 -24.64 -14.96
CA SER A 85 4.17 -24.32 -14.24
C SER A 85 4.38 -23.19 -13.24
N TYR A 86 5.49 -23.21 -12.49
CA TYR A 86 5.88 -22.15 -11.57
C TYR A 86 6.09 -20.82 -12.30
N ARG A 87 6.82 -20.81 -13.42
CA ARG A 87 7.05 -19.58 -14.23
C ARG A 87 5.74 -18.97 -14.70
N LYS A 88 4.80 -19.79 -15.20
CA LYS A 88 3.49 -19.33 -15.66
C LYS A 88 2.69 -18.70 -14.52
N LYS A 89 2.66 -19.33 -13.34
CA LYS A 89 2.02 -18.80 -12.13
C LYS A 89 2.66 -17.49 -11.68
N SER A 90 3.98 -17.43 -11.58
CA SER A 90 4.73 -16.22 -11.21
C SER A 90 4.46 -15.05 -12.18
N LYS A 91 4.41 -15.32 -13.48
CA LYS A 91 4.07 -14.31 -14.49
C LYS A 91 2.63 -13.81 -14.36
N ALA A 92 1.68 -14.70 -14.06
CA ALA A 92 0.29 -14.33 -13.81
C ALA A 92 0.18 -13.47 -12.54
N GLN A 93 0.86 -13.86 -11.45
CA GLN A 93 0.90 -13.11 -10.20
C GLN A 93 1.50 -11.71 -10.38
N LYS A 94 2.63 -11.58 -11.09
CA LYS A 94 3.23 -10.27 -11.39
C LYS A 94 2.26 -9.35 -12.13
N LYS A 95 1.44 -9.87 -13.05
CA LYS A 95 0.42 -9.08 -13.75
C LYS A 95 -0.68 -8.61 -12.80
N SER A 96 -1.20 -9.49 -11.93
CA SER A 96 -2.21 -9.10 -10.95
C SER A 96 -1.65 -8.07 -9.95
N ASP A 97 -0.41 -8.23 -9.51
CA ASP A 97 0.22 -7.30 -8.58
C ASP A 97 0.37 -5.89 -9.18
N ILE A 98 0.73 -5.78 -10.47
CA ILE A 98 0.80 -4.50 -11.20
C ILE A 98 -0.57 -3.82 -11.21
N GLU A 99 -1.64 -4.58 -11.45
CA GLU A 99 -3.01 -4.05 -11.52
C GLU A 99 -3.50 -3.60 -10.14
N VAL A 100 -3.23 -4.37 -9.08
CA VAL A 100 -3.50 -3.99 -7.70
C VAL A 100 -2.74 -2.73 -7.32
N VAL A 101 -1.45 -2.63 -7.64
CA VAL A 101 -0.64 -1.43 -7.37
C VAL A 101 -1.19 -0.21 -8.11
N LYS A 102 -1.61 -0.35 -9.36
CA LYS A 102 -2.23 0.74 -10.13
C LYS A 102 -3.53 1.21 -9.46
N ARG A 103 -4.39 0.27 -9.03
CA ARG A 103 -5.64 0.58 -8.33
C ARG A 103 -5.38 1.29 -7.00
N LEU A 104 -4.43 0.81 -6.20
CA LEU A 104 -4.06 1.42 -4.93
C LEU A 104 -3.51 2.85 -5.11
N LYS A 105 -2.69 3.07 -6.15
CA LYS A 105 -2.20 4.42 -6.48
C LYS A 105 -3.33 5.40 -6.80
N GLU A 106 -4.34 4.94 -7.54
CA GLU A 106 -5.52 5.74 -7.86
C GLU A 106 -6.32 6.08 -6.59
N GLN A 107 -6.56 5.10 -5.71
CA GLN A 107 -7.26 5.33 -4.44
C GLN A 107 -6.51 6.32 -3.53
N VAL A 108 -5.18 6.23 -3.46
CA VAL A 108 -4.37 7.19 -2.70
C VAL A 108 -4.51 8.60 -3.25
N ARG A 109 -4.55 8.76 -4.58
CA ARG A 109 -4.77 10.06 -5.20
C ARG A 109 -6.15 10.62 -4.83
N GLU A 110 -7.21 9.83 -5.01
CA GLU A 110 -8.57 10.24 -4.70
C GLU A 110 -8.74 10.62 -3.21
N LEU A 111 -8.13 9.86 -2.31
CA LEU A 111 -8.16 10.16 -0.87
C LEU A 111 -7.41 11.45 -0.54
N LYS A 112 -6.28 11.74 -1.20
CA LYS A 112 -5.57 13.01 -1.04
C LYS A 112 -6.40 14.19 -1.53
N ASP A 113 -7.07 14.05 -2.66
CA ASP A 113 -7.92 15.10 -3.21
C ASP A 113 -9.11 15.38 -2.29
N LYS A 114 -9.76 14.32 -1.76
CA LYS A 114 -10.82 14.45 -0.75
C LYS A 114 -10.33 15.11 0.53
N LEU A 115 -9.15 14.74 1.02
CA LEU A 115 -8.55 15.35 2.21
C LEU A 115 -8.36 16.87 2.00
N ALA A 116 -7.74 17.27 0.90
CA ALA A 116 -7.53 18.67 0.57
C ALA A 116 -8.87 19.46 0.47
N GLN A 117 -9.89 18.87 -0.15
CA GLN A 117 -11.23 19.47 -0.19
C GLN A 117 -11.83 19.63 1.21
N THR A 118 -11.73 18.61 2.07
CA THR A 118 -12.25 18.70 3.44
C THR A 118 -11.51 19.72 4.29
N GLU A 119 -10.19 19.84 4.14
CA GLU A 119 -9.37 20.85 4.82
C GLU A 119 -9.77 22.27 4.39
N MET A 120 -9.94 22.52 3.09
CA MET A 120 -10.43 23.80 2.57
C MET A 120 -11.82 24.14 3.09
N TRP A 121 -12.74 23.17 3.10
CA TRP A 121 -14.09 23.36 3.61
C TRP A 121 -14.09 23.70 5.11
N LEU A 122 -13.27 23.00 5.89
CA LEU A 122 -13.12 23.24 7.33
C LEU A 122 -12.52 24.62 7.61
N MET A 123 -11.54 25.06 6.83
CA MET A 123 -10.98 26.40 6.96
C MET A 123 -12.01 27.49 6.63
N THR A 124 -12.77 27.31 5.54
CA THR A 124 -13.87 28.22 5.18
C THR A 124 -14.89 28.33 6.31
N ARG A 125 -15.33 27.19 6.85
CA ARG A 125 -16.26 27.16 7.99
C ARG A 125 -15.70 27.79 9.26
N THR A 126 -14.40 27.62 9.50
CA THR A 126 -13.74 28.22 10.66
C THR A 126 -13.74 29.74 10.55
N ASN A 127 -13.41 30.28 9.37
CA ASN A 127 -13.45 31.73 9.10
C ASN A 127 -14.86 32.31 9.24
N GLU A 128 -15.87 31.65 8.66
CA GLU A 128 -17.28 32.05 8.82
C GLU A 128 -17.68 32.09 10.30
N ASN A 129 -17.29 31.09 11.09
CA ASN A 129 -17.60 31.04 12.52
C ASN A 129 -16.93 32.19 13.28
N HIS A 130 -15.67 32.51 12.95
CA HIS A 130 -14.95 33.63 13.56
C HIS A 130 -15.63 34.96 13.23
N GLU A 131 -16.09 35.13 11.99
CA GLU A 131 -16.80 36.33 11.57
C GLU A 131 -18.15 36.49 12.27
N LEU A 132 -18.95 35.42 12.33
CA LEU A 132 -20.21 35.43 13.06
C LEU A 132 -20.02 35.73 14.55
N ARG A 133 -18.94 35.24 15.18
CA ARG A 133 -18.60 35.58 16.57
C ARG A 133 -18.26 37.05 16.75
N ARG A 134 -17.57 37.67 15.79
CA ARG A 134 -17.28 39.11 15.80
C ARG A 134 -18.56 39.92 15.69
N GLN A 135 -19.40 39.61 14.69
CA GLN A 135 -20.69 40.26 14.49
C GLN A 135 -21.59 40.15 15.73
N LEU A 136 -21.67 38.96 16.34
CA LEU A 136 -22.46 38.75 17.57
C LEU A 136 -21.95 39.61 18.73
N LYS A 137 -20.63 39.80 18.84
CA LYS A 137 -20.04 40.67 19.87
C LYS A 137 -20.39 42.13 19.63
N ASP A 138 -20.25 42.60 18.39
CA ASP A 138 -20.55 43.98 18.02
C ASP A 138 -22.04 44.30 18.22
N GLU A 139 -22.94 43.39 17.83
CA GLU A 139 -24.38 43.53 18.08
C GLU A 139 -24.71 43.59 19.58
N ARG A 140 -24.05 42.78 20.41
CA ARG A 140 -24.23 42.82 21.87
C ARG A 140 -23.82 44.17 22.44
N THR A 141 -22.64 44.67 22.06
CA THR A 141 -22.17 45.99 22.48
C THR A 141 -23.11 47.10 22.02
N MET A 142 -23.60 47.05 20.78
CA MET A 142 -24.59 48.02 20.27
C MET A 142 -25.90 48.00 21.09
N ARG A 143 -26.43 46.81 21.41
CA ARG A 143 -27.62 46.68 22.27
C ARG A 143 -27.38 47.22 23.68
N GLU A 144 -26.20 46.98 24.26
CA GLU A 144 -25.84 47.50 25.58
C GLU A 144 -25.79 49.04 25.60
N VAL A 145 -25.17 49.64 24.57
CA VAL A 145 -25.13 51.11 24.41
C VAL A 145 -26.54 51.68 24.25
N GLN A 146 -27.37 51.08 23.39
CA GLN A 146 -28.77 51.51 23.21
C GLN A 146 -29.57 51.40 24.51
N ALA A 147 -29.42 50.31 25.26
CA ALA A 147 -30.07 50.13 26.55
C ALA A 147 -29.60 51.17 27.58
N ALA A 148 -28.30 51.50 27.61
CA ALA A 148 -27.76 52.54 28.47
C ALA A 148 -28.32 53.94 28.12
N GLN A 149 -28.39 54.29 26.84
CA GLN A 149 -28.99 55.54 26.37
C GLN A 149 -30.47 55.66 26.76
N LEU A 150 -31.25 54.57 26.61
CA LEU A 150 -32.65 54.53 27.03
C LEU A 150 -32.80 54.71 28.54
N ARG A 151 -31.95 54.05 29.35
CA ARG A 151 -31.94 54.23 30.82
C ARG A 151 -31.65 55.68 31.20
N GLN A 152 -30.68 56.32 30.55
CA GLN A 152 -30.34 57.72 30.79
C GLN A 152 -31.51 58.66 30.44
N LYS A 153 -32.11 58.51 29.25
CA LYS A 153 -33.30 59.30 28.84
C LYS A 153 -34.44 59.15 29.85
N ASN A 154 -34.74 57.93 30.26
CA ASN A 154 -35.80 57.65 31.22
C ASN A 154 -35.50 58.23 32.62
N SER A 155 -34.23 58.27 33.03
CA SER A 155 -33.82 58.92 34.28
C SER A 155 -34.00 60.43 34.24
N VAL A 156 -33.67 61.08 33.13
CA VAL A 156 -33.88 62.53 32.94
C VAL A 156 -35.36 62.87 33.04
N VAL A 157 -36.23 62.12 32.35
CA VAL A 157 -37.69 62.34 32.40
C VAL A 157 -38.22 62.18 33.83
N LYS A 158 -37.79 61.15 34.57
CA LYS A 158 -38.20 60.96 35.98
C LYS A 158 -37.77 62.11 36.89
N SER A 159 -36.62 62.74 36.63
CA SER A 159 -36.15 63.90 37.40
C SER A 159 -36.95 65.17 37.13
N LEU A 160 -37.46 65.36 35.91
CA LEU A 160 -38.35 66.47 35.57
C LEU A 160 -39.77 66.33 36.17
N VAL A 161 -40.24 65.11 36.38
CA VAL A 161 -41.62 64.83 36.83
C VAL A 161 -41.74 64.75 38.36
N ARG A 162 -40.65 64.91 39.13
CA ARG A 162 -40.74 64.95 40.60
C ARG A 162 -41.44 66.24 41.07
N PRO A 163 -42.60 66.17 41.74
CA PRO A 163 -43.23 67.36 42.30
C PRO A 163 -42.35 67.94 43.42
N ARG A 164 -42.19 69.28 43.46
CA ARG A 164 -41.51 69.97 44.56
C ARG A 164 -42.22 69.64 45.88
N PRO A 165 -41.49 69.32 46.97
CA PRO A 165 -42.10 69.24 48.29
C PRO A 165 -42.64 70.63 48.65
N LYS A 166 -43.88 70.67 49.17
CA LYS A 166 -44.46 71.90 49.72
C LYS A 166 -43.66 72.27 50.96
N GLU A 167 -42.99 73.42 50.93
CA GLU A 167 -42.35 73.99 52.11
C GLU A 167 -43.41 74.30 53.16
N GLY A 168 -43.16 73.85 54.39
CA GLY A 168 -44.07 73.98 55.51
C GLY A 168 -44.22 75.43 55.96
N GLY A 169 -45.46 75.92 55.97
CA GLY A 169 -45.85 77.04 56.82
C GLY A 169 -46.31 76.49 58.17
N SER A 170 -45.57 76.81 59.23
CA SER A 170 -46.00 76.56 60.61
C SER A 170 -47.29 77.33 60.94
N PRO A 171 -48.18 76.78 61.78
CA PRO A 171 -49.29 77.54 62.34
C PRO A 171 -48.75 78.48 63.43
N VAL A 172 -49.07 79.76 63.32
CA VAL A 172 -48.93 80.74 64.40
C VAL A 172 -50.24 80.73 65.18
N GLU A 173 -50.11 80.78 66.51
CA GLU A 173 -51.11 80.67 67.59
C GLU A 173 -52.53 81.20 67.30
#